data_AF-A0A537B7W2-F1
#
_entry.id   AF-A0A537B7W2-F1
#
_cell.length_a   1.000
_cell.length_b   1.000
_cell.length_c   1.000
_cell.angle_alpha   90.00
_cell.angle_beta   90.00
_cell.angle_gamma   90.00
#
_symmetry.space_group_name_H-M   'P 1'
#
loop_
_entity.id
_entity.type
_entity.pdbx_description
1 polymer ?
#
loop_
_entity_poly.entity_id
_entity_poly.type
_entity_poly.pdbx_seq_one_letter_code
_entity_poly.pdbx_strand_id
1 'polypeptide(L)'
;MRLGRRRRLVPRHDAPRRHPLHVLGELVRHAGEDGPVRPRRARPAQPPHRPGGVRRELYENRAEFGDEILSHPLDDAYHKARSPVWHRIKVPFLSAANWGGQGLHPRGNFEGFLRAASKDKWLEVHGIEHWTHFYTDYGRNLQLRFFDFYLKGHRNGWDQQPRVQLQIRHVDRFVERHENEWPLARTQWTKLHMNSAFGLSPVAPTSSQSVSFYALGDGLTFLSEPVEKQTEITGPLAAKLFVSSSTRDADLFLVFRVFTPDLREVVFQGAIDPHTPIAQGWLRASHRKLDAELSTPYRPYHSHDELKPLKAGEPVELDIELWPTSIVVPAGYRLALSVRGKDYEWQKSSGARLSNFKNELRGCGPFLHDDPRDRPAAV
;
A
#
# COMPACT_ATOMS: atom_id res chain seq x y z
N MET A 1 -37.23 59.15 1.06
CA MET A 1 -38.18 58.29 1.80
C MET A 1 -37.48 56.96 2.09
N ARG A 2 -37.29 56.62 3.36
CA ARG A 2 -36.67 55.36 3.83
C ARG A 2 -37.54 54.17 3.44
N LEU A 3 -36.92 53.05 3.01
CA LEU A 3 -37.40 51.70 3.27
C LEU A 3 -36.23 50.72 3.12
N GLY A 4 -35.74 50.23 4.25
CA GLY A 4 -34.64 49.29 4.35
C GLY A 4 -35.05 47.86 4.02
N ARG A 5 -34.25 47.17 3.21
CA ARG A 5 -34.29 45.71 3.09
C ARG A 5 -33.29 45.11 4.05
N ARG A 6 -33.79 44.48 5.12
CA ARG A 6 -33.02 43.60 6.00
C ARG A 6 -32.52 42.40 5.19
N ARG A 7 -31.21 42.32 4.93
CA ARG A 7 -30.56 41.06 4.57
C ARG A 7 -30.55 40.18 5.82
N ARG A 8 -31.20 39.00 5.77
CA ARG A 8 -30.99 37.95 6.78
C ARG A 8 -29.55 37.44 6.60
N LEU A 9 -28.70 37.74 7.57
CA LEU A 9 -27.44 37.05 7.78
C LEU A 9 -27.77 35.61 8.18
N VAL A 10 -27.38 34.65 7.35
CA VAL A 10 -27.29 33.24 7.73
C VAL A 10 -26.08 33.13 8.67
N PRO A 11 -26.21 32.52 9.87
CA PRO A 11 -25.06 32.37 10.76
C PRO A 11 -23.99 31.52 10.09
N ARG A 12 -22.76 32.03 10.03
CA ARG A 12 -21.58 31.21 9.77
C ARG A 12 -21.45 30.25 10.95
N HIS A 13 -21.59 28.96 10.69
CA HIS A 13 -21.16 27.93 11.63
C HIS A 13 -19.63 27.90 11.61
N ASP A 14 -19.00 28.71 12.46
CA ASP A 14 -17.60 28.52 12.84
C ASP A 14 -17.53 27.29 13.75
N ALA A 15 -17.51 26.11 13.12
CA ALA A 15 -17.05 24.90 13.79
C ALA A 15 -15.51 24.93 13.79
N PRO A 16 -14.84 24.75 14.95
CA PRO A 16 -13.39 24.70 14.96
C PRO A 16 -12.93 23.53 14.09
N ARG A 17 -12.01 23.80 13.14
CA ARG A 17 -11.29 22.75 12.40
C ARG A 17 -10.51 21.91 13.40
N ARG A 18 -11.09 20.79 13.84
CA ARG A 18 -10.41 19.81 14.69
C ARG A 18 -9.38 19.07 13.84
N HIS A 19 -8.19 18.89 14.42
CA HIS A 19 -7.11 18.11 13.84
C HIS A 19 -7.57 16.65 13.64
N PRO A 20 -7.27 15.97 12.51
CA PRO A 20 -7.76 14.62 12.20
C PRO A 20 -7.48 13.58 13.30
N LEU A 21 -6.42 13.79 14.09
CA LEU A 21 -6.03 12.93 15.21
C LEU A 21 -6.97 12.95 16.42
N HIS A 22 -7.83 13.96 16.60
CA HIS A 22 -8.77 14.02 17.73
C HIS A 22 -10.05 13.19 17.52
N VAL A 23 -10.38 12.85 16.27
CA VAL A 23 -11.61 12.12 15.93
C VAL A 23 -11.52 10.64 16.35
N LEU A 24 -10.30 10.09 16.48
CA LEU A 24 -10.06 8.71 16.92
C LEU A 24 -10.48 8.45 18.39
N GLY A 25 -10.40 9.47 19.25
CA GLY A 25 -10.68 9.34 20.67
C GLY A 25 -12.19 9.34 21.02
N GLU A 26 -13.03 9.95 20.19
CA GLU A 26 -14.48 10.08 20.44
C GLU A 26 -15.30 8.95 19.78
N LEU A 27 -14.89 8.44 18.61
CA LEU A 27 -15.58 7.36 17.89
C LEU A 27 -15.55 6.01 18.63
N VAL A 28 -14.50 5.76 19.42
CA VAL A 28 -14.36 4.53 20.23
C VAL A 28 -15.23 4.57 21.49
N ARG A 29 -15.71 5.75 21.91
CA ARG A 29 -16.45 5.90 23.18
C ARG A 29 -17.97 5.74 23.08
N HIS A 30 -18.57 5.77 21.89
CA HIS A 30 -20.04 5.82 21.74
C HIS A 30 -20.66 4.57 21.10
N ALA A 31 -19.91 3.48 20.94
CA ALA A 31 -20.48 2.20 20.54
C ALA A 31 -20.92 1.40 21.79
N GLY A 32 -22.13 1.67 22.28
CA GLY A 32 -22.87 0.68 23.09
C GLY A 32 -23.50 1.16 24.40
N GLU A 33 -24.37 2.17 24.38
CA GLU A 33 -25.19 2.48 25.58
C GLU A 33 -26.69 2.17 25.46
N ASP A 34 -27.27 1.92 24.27
CA ASP A 34 -28.73 1.73 24.13
C ASP A 34 -29.14 0.35 23.57
N GLY A 35 -28.75 -0.74 24.24
CA GLY A 35 -29.20 -2.10 23.93
C GLY A 35 -29.84 -2.80 25.14
N PRO A 36 -30.90 -3.61 24.98
CA PRO A 36 -31.64 -4.19 26.10
C PRO A 36 -30.77 -5.14 26.93
N VAL A 37 -30.73 -4.88 28.25
CA VAL A 37 -30.03 -5.68 29.25
C VAL A 37 -30.71 -7.05 29.37
N ARG A 38 -30.00 -8.12 28.97
CA ARG A 38 -30.44 -9.50 29.22
C ARG A 38 -30.31 -9.87 30.72
N PRO A 39 -31.25 -10.63 31.28
CA PRO A 39 -31.21 -11.00 32.69
C PRO A 39 -30.12 -12.04 32.96
N ARG A 40 -29.30 -11.78 33.97
CA ARG A 40 -28.30 -12.69 34.52
C ARG A 40 -28.94 -14.03 34.93
N ARG A 41 -28.54 -15.13 34.31
CA ARG A 41 -28.20 -16.42 34.97
C ARG A 41 -27.71 -17.44 33.94
N ALA A 42 -26.41 -17.43 33.70
CA ALA A 42 -25.60 -18.62 33.60
C ALA A 42 -24.20 -18.18 34.03
N ARG A 43 -23.67 -18.75 35.11
CA ARG A 43 -22.25 -18.63 35.40
C ARG A 43 -21.51 -19.07 34.14
N PRO A 44 -20.46 -18.36 33.69
CA PRO A 44 -19.55 -19.00 32.74
C PRO A 44 -19.11 -20.30 33.41
N ALA A 45 -19.18 -21.41 32.69
CA ALA A 45 -18.42 -22.58 33.06
C ALA A 45 -16.95 -22.12 33.05
N GLN A 46 -16.45 -21.68 34.19
CA GLN A 46 -15.02 -21.62 34.43
C GLN A 46 -14.54 -23.05 34.20
N PRO A 47 -13.60 -23.30 33.28
CA PRO A 47 -12.89 -24.57 33.32
C PRO A 47 -12.29 -24.70 34.73
N PRO A 48 -12.28 -25.90 35.33
CA PRO A 48 -11.76 -26.06 36.67
C PRO A 48 -10.35 -25.47 36.73
N HIS A 49 -10.15 -24.50 37.63
CA HIS A 49 -8.85 -23.94 37.91
C HIS A 49 -7.88 -25.10 38.20
N ARG A 50 -7.01 -25.43 37.25
CA ARG A 50 -5.76 -26.14 37.51
C ARG A 50 -4.69 -25.07 37.72
N PRO A 51 -4.33 -24.71 38.96
CA PRO A 51 -3.31 -23.71 39.22
C PRO A 51 -1.96 -24.38 38.97
N GLY A 52 -1.48 -24.31 37.72
CA GLY A 52 -0.17 -24.82 37.32
C GLY A 52 -0.06 -25.17 35.84
N GLY A 53 -1.09 -25.83 35.28
CA GLY A 53 -1.08 -26.31 33.88
C GLY A 53 -1.25 -25.22 32.83
N VAL A 54 -2.22 -24.32 33.02
CA VAL A 54 -2.57 -23.29 32.01
C VAL A 54 -1.44 -22.27 31.79
N ARG A 55 -0.67 -21.91 32.82
CA ARG A 55 0.47 -21.00 32.65
C ARG A 55 1.64 -21.65 31.94
N ARG A 56 1.87 -22.94 32.20
CA ARG A 56 2.89 -23.73 31.53
C ARG A 56 2.55 -23.94 30.06
N GLU A 57 1.31 -24.30 29.77
CA GLU A 57 0.80 -24.46 28.39
C GLU A 57 0.86 -23.14 27.60
N LEU A 58 0.45 -22.01 28.18
CA LEU A 58 0.58 -20.70 27.52
C LEU A 58 2.04 -20.29 27.29
N TYR A 59 2.93 -20.66 28.21
CA TYR A 59 4.37 -20.44 28.05
C TYR A 59 4.97 -21.33 26.97
N GLU A 60 4.59 -22.61 26.93
CA GLU A 60 5.00 -23.58 25.90
C GLU A 60 4.45 -23.22 24.51
N ASN A 61 3.29 -22.56 24.45
CA ASN A 61 2.69 -22.05 23.20
C ASN A 61 3.22 -20.66 22.79
N ARG A 62 4.15 -20.06 23.55
CA ARG A 62 4.74 -18.77 23.19
C ARG A 62 5.66 -18.94 22.00
N ALA A 63 5.41 -18.15 20.95
CA ALA A 63 6.28 -18.03 19.80
C ALA A 63 7.16 -16.78 19.94
N GLU A 64 8.46 -16.93 19.69
CA GLU A 64 9.38 -15.79 19.53
C GLU A 64 9.29 -15.30 18.08
N PHE A 65 8.13 -14.73 17.72
CA PHE A 65 7.72 -14.50 16.33
C PHE A 65 8.75 -13.76 15.47
N GLY A 66 9.45 -12.77 16.03
CA GLY A 66 10.49 -12.03 15.31
C GLY A 66 11.71 -12.90 14.97
N ASP A 67 12.14 -13.75 15.90
CA ASP A 67 13.28 -14.65 15.69
C ASP A 67 12.89 -15.83 14.78
N GLU A 68 11.64 -16.31 14.87
CA GLU A 68 11.10 -17.27 13.92
C GLU A 68 11.14 -16.72 12.49
N ILE A 69 10.61 -15.51 12.24
CA ILE A 69 10.68 -14.89 10.90
C ILE A 69 12.13 -14.77 10.42
N LEU A 70 13.03 -14.29 11.28
CA LEU A 70 14.44 -14.13 10.92
C LEU A 70 15.12 -15.47 10.55
N SER A 71 14.71 -16.58 11.20
CA SER A 71 15.22 -17.91 10.90
C SER A 71 14.71 -18.51 9.58
N HIS A 72 13.73 -17.86 8.95
CA HIS A 72 13.10 -18.28 7.70
C HIS A 72 13.26 -17.18 6.63
N PRO A 73 14.47 -16.95 6.07
CA PRO A 73 14.72 -15.85 5.14
C PRO A 73 14.13 -16.06 3.73
N LEU A 74 13.74 -17.29 3.38
CA LEU A 74 13.15 -17.67 2.09
C LEU A 74 11.66 -18.00 2.25
N ASP A 75 10.87 -17.98 1.18
CA ASP A 75 9.48 -18.47 1.16
C ASP A 75 9.42 -20.00 1.25
N ASP A 76 9.83 -20.52 2.40
CA ASP A 76 9.89 -21.93 2.73
C ASP A 76 8.57 -22.44 3.32
N ALA A 77 8.58 -23.63 3.92
CA ALA A 77 7.39 -24.23 4.52
C ALA A 77 6.75 -23.37 5.62
N TYR A 78 7.54 -22.57 6.36
CA TYR A 78 7.04 -21.70 7.42
C TYR A 78 6.12 -20.61 6.86
N HIS A 79 6.57 -19.90 5.83
CA HIS A 79 5.79 -18.83 5.20
C HIS A 79 4.65 -19.39 4.33
N LYS A 80 4.87 -20.49 3.62
CA LYS A 80 3.83 -21.16 2.82
C LYS A 80 2.66 -21.66 3.68
N ALA A 81 2.92 -22.17 4.88
CA ALA A 81 1.86 -22.58 5.81
C ALA A 81 0.97 -21.41 6.28
N ARG A 82 1.48 -20.18 6.19
CA ARG A 82 0.79 -18.93 6.55
C ARG A 82 0.26 -18.17 5.34
N SER A 83 0.47 -18.70 4.13
CA SER A 83 0.03 -18.09 2.88
C SER A 83 -1.37 -18.55 2.49
N PRO A 84 -2.16 -17.71 1.79
CA PRO A 84 -3.50 -18.08 1.37
C PRO A 84 -3.53 -19.21 0.32
N VAL A 85 -4.47 -20.15 0.47
CA VAL A 85 -4.71 -21.21 -0.52
C VAL A 85 -5.82 -20.78 -1.47
N TRP A 86 -5.44 -19.99 -2.48
CA TRP A 86 -6.38 -19.23 -3.33
C TRP A 86 -7.50 -20.05 -3.98
N HIS A 87 -7.20 -21.25 -4.47
CA HIS A 87 -8.18 -22.10 -5.16
C HIS A 87 -9.31 -22.63 -4.24
N ARG A 88 -9.10 -22.58 -2.91
CA ARG A 88 -10.11 -22.98 -1.91
C ARG A 88 -11.07 -21.84 -1.57
N ILE A 89 -10.71 -20.58 -1.87
CA ILE A 89 -11.54 -19.41 -1.60
C ILE A 89 -12.59 -19.29 -2.72
N LYS A 90 -13.78 -19.84 -2.47
CA LYS A 90 -14.93 -19.82 -3.40
C LYS A 90 -16.11 -18.99 -2.90
N VAL A 91 -16.07 -18.55 -1.65
CA VAL A 91 -17.13 -17.74 -1.04
C VAL A 91 -17.17 -16.35 -1.68
N PRO A 92 -18.36 -15.72 -1.81
CA PRO A 92 -18.45 -14.34 -2.22
C PRO A 92 -17.65 -13.42 -1.29
N PHE A 93 -16.92 -12.44 -1.84
CA PHE A 93 -16.20 -11.47 -1.02
C PHE A 93 -16.10 -10.08 -1.66
N LEU A 94 -15.99 -9.07 -0.79
CA LEU A 94 -15.63 -7.71 -1.12
C LEU A 94 -14.28 -7.40 -0.43
N SER A 95 -13.23 -7.19 -1.22
CA SER A 95 -11.89 -6.84 -0.74
C SER A 95 -11.72 -5.33 -0.75
N ALA A 96 -11.38 -4.72 0.38
CA ALA A 96 -11.12 -3.28 0.48
C ALA A 96 -9.61 -3.03 0.61
N ALA A 97 -9.02 -2.47 -0.44
CA ALA A 97 -7.61 -2.08 -0.52
C ALA A 97 -7.45 -0.57 -0.27
N ASN A 98 -6.23 -0.12 0.04
CA ASN A 98 -5.93 1.28 0.27
C ASN A 98 -4.66 1.69 -0.50
N TRP A 99 -4.74 2.76 -1.31
CA TRP A 99 -3.61 3.22 -2.14
C TRP A 99 -2.37 3.60 -1.34
N GLY A 100 -2.56 4.03 -0.08
CA GLY A 100 -1.49 4.40 0.82
C GLY A 100 -1.09 3.33 1.82
N GLY A 101 -1.59 2.10 1.68
CA GLY A 101 -1.20 0.96 2.52
C GLY A 101 0.12 0.30 2.14
N GLN A 102 0.97 0.98 1.36
CA GLN A 102 2.21 0.43 0.82
C GLN A 102 3.10 -0.13 1.94
N GLY A 103 3.68 -1.31 1.74
CA GLY A 103 4.43 -2.05 2.76
C GLY A 103 3.59 -2.99 3.64
N LEU A 104 2.25 -3.00 3.52
CA LEU A 104 1.38 -3.90 4.30
C LEU A 104 0.27 -4.60 3.49
N HIS A 105 -0.98 -4.12 3.54
CA HIS A 105 -2.15 -4.86 3.05
C HIS A 105 -2.42 -4.87 1.52
N PRO A 106 -2.23 -3.78 0.76
CA PRO A 106 -2.83 -3.64 -0.57
C PRO A 106 -2.36 -4.70 -1.55
N ARG A 107 -1.09 -5.11 -1.53
CA ARG A 107 -0.61 -6.22 -2.39
C ARG A 107 -1.45 -7.49 -2.19
N GLY A 108 -1.75 -7.84 -0.93
CA GLY A 108 -2.61 -8.98 -0.61
C GLY A 108 -4.05 -8.81 -1.06
N ASN A 109 -4.61 -7.59 -1.01
CA ASN A 109 -5.96 -7.33 -1.51
C ASN A 109 -6.07 -7.54 -3.03
N PHE A 110 -5.10 -7.02 -3.80
CA PHE A 110 -5.05 -7.19 -5.25
C PHE A 110 -4.80 -8.66 -5.63
N GLU A 111 -3.84 -9.33 -4.98
CA GLU A 111 -3.56 -10.75 -5.23
C GLU A 111 -4.76 -11.64 -4.89
N GLY A 112 -5.47 -11.36 -3.79
CA GLY A 112 -6.70 -12.06 -3.42
C GLY A 112 -7.80 -11.89 -4.47
N PHE A 113 -8.01 -10.66 -4.96
CA PHE A 113 -8.96 -10.41 -6.05
C PHE A 113 -8.57 -11.15 -7.34
N LEU A 114 -7.29 -11.15 -7.70
CA LEU A 114 -6.83 -11.81 -8.92
C LEU A 114 -6.90 -13.34 -8.83
N ARG A 115 -6.44 -13.93 -7.72
CA ARG A 115 -6.12 -15.36 -7.63
C ARG A 115 -7.17 -16.23 -6.98
N ALA A 116 -8.04 -15.67 -6.12
CA ALA A 116 -9.09 -16.46 -5.49
C ALA A 116 -10.05 -17.06 -6.53
N ALA A 117 -10.48 -18.30 -6.29
CA ALA A 117 -11.38 -19.04 -7.19
C ALA A 117 -12.85 -18.59 -7.14
N SER A 118 -13.20 -17.66 -6.24
CA SER A 118 -14.54 -17.10 -6.15
C SER A 118 -14.93 -16.43 -7.47
N LYS A 119 -16.12 -16.76 -7.97
CA LYS A 119 -16.74 -16.09 -9.12
C LYS A 119 -17.38 -14.76 -8.71
N ASP A 120 -17.62 -14.60 -7.42
CA ASP A 120 -18.31 -13.48 -6.82
C ASP A 120 -17.36 -12.67 -5.94
N LYS A 121 -16.45 -11.98 -6.61
CA LYS A 121 -15.40 -11.18 -5.97
C LYS A 121 -15.45 -9.75 -6.44
N TRP A 122 -15.32 -8.83 -5.49
CA TRP A 122 -15.26 -7.39 -5.73
C TRP A 122 -14.01 -6.81 -5.08
N LEU A 123 -13.45 -5.79 -5.72
CA LEU A 123 -12.33 -5.01 -5.22
C LEU A 123 -12.75 -3.56 -5.10
N GLU A 124 -12.68 -3.02 -3.89
CA GLU A 124 -12.77 -1.60 -3.62
C GLU A 124 -11.38 -1.09 -3.26
N VAL A 125 -10.99 0.08 -3.77
CA VAL A 125 -9.69 0.68 -3.46
C VAL A 125 -9.87 2.14 -3.10
N HIS A 126 -9.67 2.48 -1.83
CA HIS A 126 -9.82 3.83 -1.31
C HIS A 126 -8.49 4.56 -1.08
N GLY A 127 -8.59 5.87 -0.89
CA GLY A 127 -7.51 6.71 -0.35
C GLY A 127 -7.58 6.84 1.17
N ILE A 128 -6.92 7.88 1.71
CA ILE A 128 -6.97 8.30 3.13
C ILE A 128 -6.52 7.22 4.13
N GLU A 129 -6.76 7.44 5.42
CA GLU A 129 -6.33 6.54 6.49
C GLU A 129 -7.04 5.18 6.42
N HIS A 130 -6.34 4.14 6.87
CA HIS A 130 -6.75 2.74 6.73
C HIS A 130 -8.15 2.44 7.29
N TRP A 131 -8.52 3.09 8.39
CA TRP A 131 -9.72 2.79 9.17
C TRP A 131 -10.90 3.68 8.80
N THR A 132 -10.66 4.84 8.20
CA THR A 132 -11.69 5.88 8.03
C THR A 132 -12.86 5.35 7.20
N HIS A 133 -12.59 4.72 6.06
CA HIS A 133 -13.67 4.23 5.21
C HIS A 133 -14.40 3.02 5.79
N PHE A 134 -13.78 2.23 6.65
CA PHE A 134 -14.46 1.11 7.32
C PHE A 134 -15.62 1.59 8.21
N TYR A 135 -15.46 2.72 8.91
CA TYR A 135 -16.42 3.22 9.90
C TYR A 135 -17.36 4.34 9.40
N THR A 136 -17.08 4.95 8.27
CA THR A 136 -17.92 6.02 7.71
C THR A 136 -19.11 5.46 6.94
N ASP A 137 -20.09 6.33 6.67
CA ASP A 137 -21.27 5.98 5.85
C ASP A 137 -20.88 5.39 4.49
N TYR A 138 -19.77 5.83 3.89
CA TYR A 138 -19.23 5.27 2.65
C TYR A 138 -19.05 3.75 2.74
N GLY A 139 -18.15 3.27 3.60
CA GLY A 139 -17.87 1.85 3.68
C GLY A 139 -18.95 1.07 4.42
N ARG A 140 -19.64 1.67 5.40
CA ARG A 140 -20.79 1.01 6.05
C ARG A 140 -21.88 0.69 5.04
N ASN A 141 -22.24 1.64 4.17
CA ASN A 141 -23.28 1.41 3.16
C ASN A 141 -22.83 0.36 2.13
N LEU A 142 -21.55 0.35 1.73
CA LEU A 142 -21.01 -0.67 0.83
C LEU A 142 -21.07 -2.07 1.45
N GLN A 143 -20.62 -2.22 2.70
CA GLN A 143 -20.68 -3.47 3.46
C GLN A 143 -22.12 -3.97 3.62
N LEU A 144 -23.05 -3.10 4.01
CA LEU A 144 -24.46 -3.45 4.19
C LEU A 144 -25.10 -3.89 2.87
N ARG A 145 -24.81 -3.22 1.76
CA ARG A 145 -25.33 -3.65 0.44
C ARG A 145 -24.84 -5.05 0.07
N PHE A 146 -23.54 -5.31 0.23
CA PHE A 146 -22.96 -6.64 -0.02
C PHE A 146 -23.58 -7.72 0.87
N PHE A 147 -23.64 -7.48 2.18
CA PHE A 147 -24.14 -8.47 3.14
C PHE A 147 -25.66 -8.66 3.04
N ASP A 148 -26.46 -7.63 2.83
CA ASP A 148 -27.90 -7.77 2.64
C ASP A 148 -28.23 -8.61 1.39
N PHE A 149 -27.44 -8.49 0.33
CA PHE A 149 -27.60 -9.31 -0.87
C PHE A 149 -27.32 -10.79 -0.58
N TYR A 150 -26.14 -11.11 -0.02
CA TYR A 150 -25.72 -12.51 0.17
C TYR A 150 -26.32 -13.19 1.40
N LEU A 151 -26.54 -12.47 2.49
CA LEU A 151 -26.97 -13.04 3.78
C LEU A 151 -28.48 -12.92 4.00
N LYS A 152 -29.15 -11.92 3.39
CA LYS A 152 -30.61 -11.73 3.52
C LYS A 152 -31.38 -11.96 2.22
N GLY A 153 -30.69 -12.16 1.08
CA GLY A 153 -31.34 -12.35 -0.22
C GLY A 153 -32.02 -11.09 -0.76
N HIS A 154 -31.66 -9.90 -0.27
CA HIS A 154 -32.25 -8.65 -0.73
C HIS A 154 -31.82 -8.33 -2.16
N ARG A 155 -32.76 -8.01 -3.04
CA ARG A 155 -32.48 -7.52 -4.41
C ARG A 155 -32.20 -6.01 -4.39
N ASN A 156 -31.05 -5.63 -3.85
CA ASN A 156 -30.63 -4.24 -3.66
C ASN A 156 -29.70 -3.71 -4.79
N GLY A 157 -29.67 -4.40 -5.93
CA GLY A 157 -28.83 -4.05 -7.09
C GLY A 157 -27.35 -4.42 -6.96
N TRP A 158 -26.94 -5.18 -5.94
CA TRP A 158 -25.55 -5.64 -5.80
C TRP A 158 -25.10 -6.55 -6.95
N ASP A 159 -26.03 -7.30 -7.55
CA ASP A 159 -25.81 -8.12 -8.74
C ASP A 159 -25.33 -7.30 -9.96
N GLN A 160 -25.56 -5.98 -9.96
CA GLN A 160 -25.13 -5.05 -11.00
C GLN A 160 -23.90 -4.23 -10.59
N GLN A 161 -23.38 -4.41 -9.37
CA GLN A 161 -22.20 -3.70 -8.88
C GLN A 161 -20.97 -4.08 -9.72
N PRO A 162 -20.28 -3.12 -10.36
CA PRO A 162 -19.05 -3.38 -11.09
C PRO A 162 -17.99 -4.02 -10.18
N ARG A 163 -17.20 -4.94 -10.73
CA ARG A 163 -16.27 -5.79 -9.95
C ARG A 163 -15.17 -4.99 -9.28
N VAL A 164 -14.86 -3.81 -9.78
CA VAL A 164 -13.79 -2.96 -9.29
C VAL A 164 -14.33 -1.53 -9.06
N GLN A 165 -14.13 -0.99 -7.86
CA GLN A 165 -14.48 0.38 -7.47
C GLN A 165 -13.21 1.08 -6.98
N LEU A 166 -12.82 2.14 -7.67
CA LEU A 166 -11.57 2.85 -7.42
C LEU A 166 -11.84 4.28 -6.98
N GLN A 167 -11.25 4.71 -5.88
CA GLN A 167 -11.08 6.13 -5.57
C GLN A 167 -9.86 6.64 -6.32
N ILE A 168 -10.05 7.19 -7.52
CA ILE A 168 -8.96 7.71 -8.36
C ILE A 168 -8.38 8.96 -7.70
N ARG A 169 -7.08 8.92 -7.37
CA ARG A 169 -6.40 10.07 -6.78
C ARG A 169 -6.21 11.17 -7.80
N HIS A 170 -6.57 12.38 -7.42
CA HIS A 170 -6.11 13.64 -8.01
C HIS A 170 -5.21 14.33 -6.97
N VAL A 171 -4.54 15.40 -7.37
CA VAL A 171 -3.65 16.17 -6.47
C VAL A 171 -4.37 16.67 -5.21
N ASP A 172 -5.67 16.97 -5.31
CA ASP A 172 -6.46 17.64 -4.29
C ASP A 172 -7.64 16.81 -3.74
N ARG A 173 -7.99 15.69 -4.38
CA ARG A 173 -9.19 14.91 -4.06
C ARG A 173 -9.12 13.47 -4.54
N PHE A 174 -10.11 12.67 -4.17
CA PHE A 174 -10.40 11.38 -4.78
C PHE A 174 -11.68 11.45 -5.60
N VAL A 175 -11.71 10.75 -6.73
CA VAL A 175 -12.89 10.64 -7.61
C VAL A 175 -13.23 9.17 -7.78
N GLU A 176 -14.43 8.77 -7.37
CA GLU A 176 -14.91 7.41 -7.55
C GLU A 176 -15.04 7.06 -9.03
N ARG A 177 -14.55 5.88 -9.41
CA ARG A 177 -14.74 5.29 -10.73
C ARG A 177 -14.95 3.77 -10.61
N HIS A 178 -15.90 3.27 -11.38
CA HIS A 178 -16.18 1.85 -11.49
C HIS A 178 -15.54 1.22 -12.74
N GLU A 179 -15.11 -0.02 -12.59
CA GLU A 179 -14.43 -0.82 -13.61
C GLU A 179 -14.87 -2.29 -13.51
N ASN A 180 -14.69 -3.06 -14.57
CA ASN A 180 -15.09 -4.47 -14.61
C ASN A 180 -13.94 -5.45 -14.33
N GLU A 181 -12.70 -5.00 -14.48
CA GLU A 181 -11.52 -5.83 -14.32
C GLU A 181 -10.33 -5.07 -13.71
N TRP A 182 -9.38 -5.83 -13.16
CA TRP A 182 -8.08 -5.33 -12.73
C TRP A 182 -6.98 -6.27 -13.24
N PRO A 183 -5.86 -5.74 -13.77
CA PRO A 183 -5.67 -4.36 -14.23
C PRO A 183 -6.70 -3.97 -15.30
N LEU A 184 -6.85 -2.67 -15.58
CA LEU A 184 -7.84 -2.20 -16.56
C LEU A 184 -7.51 -2.73 -17.96
N ALA A 185 -8.46 -3.31 -18.70
CA ALA A 185 -8.19 -3.92 -20.00
C ALA A 185 -7.69 -2.90 -21.04
N ARG A 186 -8.10 -1.64 -20.90
CA ARG A 186 -7.70 -0.52 -21.78
C ARG A 186 -6.39 0.16 -21.38
N THR A 187 -5.63 -0.43 -20.45
CA THR A 187 -4.32 0.12 -20.03
C THR A 187 -3.36 0.20 -21.22
N GLN A 188 -2.78 1.38 -21.45
CA GLN A 188 -1.71 1.58 -22.41
C GLN A 188 -0.36 1.47 -21.72
N TRP A 189 0.21 0.26 -21.72
CA TRP A 189 1.52 0.00 -21.11
C TRP A 189 2.61 0.80 -21.82
N THR A 190 3.18 1.78 -21.11
CA THR A 190 4.18 2.70 -21.65
C THR A 190 5.52 2.46 -20.96
N LYS A 191 6.56 2.17 -21.73
CA LYS A 191 7.92 2.01 -21.22
C LYS A 191 8.61 3.37 -21.15
N LEU A 192 9.20 3.67 -20.01
CA LEU A 192 10.12 4.81 -19.83
C LEU A 192 11.52 4.26 -19.52
N HIS A 193 12.52 4.91 -20.10
CA HIS A 193 13.93 4.55 -20.02
C HIS A 193 14.67 5.62 -19.21
N MET A 194 15.60 5.16 -18.39
CA MET A 194 16.53 6.01 -17.64
C MET A 194 17.80 6.28 -18.46
N ASN A 195 18.44 7.43 -18.24
CA ASN A 195 19.74 7.75 -18.83
C ASN A 195 20.71 8.33 -17.79
N SER A 196 22.00 8.42 -18.11
CA SER A 196 23.03 8.91 -17.17
C SER A 196 22.95 10.40 -16.85
N ALA A 197 22.12 11.17 -17.56
CA ALA A 197 21.80 12.56 -17.25
C ALA A 197 20.59 12.68 -16.31
N PHE A 198 20.17 11.57 -15.68
CA PHE A 198 19.04 11.49 -14.77
C PHE A 198 17.68 11.81 -15.43
N GLY A 199 17.57 11.60 -16.74
CA GLY A 199 16.31 11.72 -17.48
C GLY A 199 15.51 10.42 -17.48
N LEU A 200 14.18 10.56 -17.53
CA LEU A 200 13.20 9.47 -17.69
C LEU A 200 12.35 9.73 -18.95
N SER A 201 12.50 8.93 -20.01
CA SER A 201 11.93 9.24 -21.34
C SER A 201 11.41 7.99 -22.06
N PRO A 202 10.39 8.08 -22.93
CA PRO A 202 9.99 6.97 -23.79
C PRO A 202 11.05 6.59 -24.83
N VAL A 203 12.06 7.45 -25.07
CA VAL A 203 13.15 7.18 -26.01
C VAL A 203 14.26 6.40 -25.30
N ALA A 204 14.58 5.22 -25.82
CA ALA A 204 15.68 4.40 -25.31
C ALA A 204 17.05 5.08 -25.58
N PRO A 205 18.01 5.01 -24.63
CA PRO A 205 19.38 5.44 -24.87
C PRO A 205 20.00 4.70 -26.06
N THR A 206 20.82 5.40 -26.85
CA THR A 206 21.50 4.84 -28.04
C THR A 206 22.79 4.10 -27.70
N SER A 207 23.28 4.21 -26.47
CA SER A 207 24.48 3.53 -25.99
C SER A 207 24.32 3.11 -24.53
N SER A 208 25.08 2.10 -24.12
CA SER A 208 25.15 1.68 -22.72
C SER A 208 25.77 2.78 -21.86
N GLN A 209 25.13 3.07 -20.74
CA GLN A 209 25.57 4.07 -19.77
C GLN A 209 25.42 3.51 -18.35
N SER A 210 26.24 4.00 -17.42
CA SER A 210 26.20 3.61 -16.02
C SER A 210 26.31 4.82 -15.10
N VAL A 211 25.63 4.76 -13.96
CA VAL A 211 25.70 5.73 -12.88
C VAL A 211 25.77 4.98 -11.55
N SER A 212 26.43 5.56 -10.56
CA SER A 212 26.67 4.93 -9.26
C SER A 212 26.21 5.85 -8.12
N PHE A 213 25.81 5.26 -7.00
CA PHE A 213 25.46 5.96 -5.77
C PHE A 213 25.88 5.13 -4.56
N TYR A 214 26.08 5.77 -3.41
CA TYR A 214 26.31 5.05 -2.15
C TYR A 214 25.02 4.38 -1.69
N ALA A 215 25.06 3.08 -1.36
CA ALA A 215 23.86 2.30 -0.99
C ALA A 215 23.02 2.97 0.11
N LEU A 216 23.67 3.49 1.16
CA LEU A 216 22.99 4.19 2.27
C LEU A 216 22.89 5.72 2.09
N GLY A 217 23.25 6.24 0.92
CA GLY A 217 23.10 7.65 0.54
C GLY A 217 21.68 8.01 0.08
N ASP A 218 21.54 9.11 -0.64
CA ASP A 218 20.24 9.65 -1.10
C ASP A 218 19.66 8.91 -2.32
N GLY A 219 20.46 8.05 -2.95
CA GLY A 219 20.10 7.36 -4.19
C GLY A 219 20.15 8.26 -5.41
N LEU A 220 19.51 7.81 -6.48
CA LEU A 220 19.37 8.52 -7.75
C LEU A 220 17.89 8.82 -8.00
N THR A 221 17.57 9.96 -8.63
CA THR A 221 16.20 10.26 -9.07
C THR A 221 16.22 10.63 -10.53
N PHE A 222 15.49 9.85 -11.34
CA PHE A 222 15.34 10.08 -12.77
C PHE A 222 14.03 10.81 -13.02
N LEU A 223 14.07 11.92 -13.74
CA LEU A 223 12.95 12.84 -13.91
C LEU A 223 12.54 12.90 -15.39
N SER A 224 11.23 12.89 -15.65
CA SER A 224 10.71 13.07 -17.00
C SER A 224 10.66 14.54 -17.41
N GLU A 225 10.51 14.79 -18.70
CA GLU A 225 9.94 16.06 -19.15
C GLU A 225 8.52 16.25 -18.61
N PRO A 226 8.02 17.49 -18.52
CA PRO A 226 6.66 17.74 -18.08
C PRO A 226 5.68 16.98 -18.97
N VAL A 227 4.71 16.31 -18.37
CA VAL A 227 3.66 15.63 -19.13
C VAL A 227 2.87 16.69 -19.89
N GLU A 228 2.72 16.51 -21.21
CA GLU A 228 2.12 17.53 -22.09
C GLU A 228 0.62 17.68 -21.85
N LYS A 229 -0.04 16.58 -21.50
CA LYS A 229 -1.47 16.52 -21.23
C LYS A 229 -1.73 15.81 -19.92
N GLN A 230 -2.89 16.11 -19.33
CA GLN A 230 -3.37 15.37 -18.17
C GLN A 230 -3.35 13.87 -18.46
N THR A 231 -2.65 13.12 -17.63
CA THR A 231 -2.40 11.69 -17.84
C THR A 231 -2.75 10.94 -16.58
N GLU A 232 -3.59 9.92 -16.70
CA GLU A 232 -3.89 9.02 -15.60
C GLU A 232 -2.95 7.82 -15.61
N ILE A 233 -2.44 7.47 -14.44
CA ILE A 233 -1.61 6.29 -14.20
C ILE A 233 -2.34 5.44 -13.16
N THR A 234 -2.98 4.37 -13.61
CA THR A 234 -3.74 3.43 -12.76
C THR A 234 -3.39 2.00 -13.10
N GLY A 235 -2.77 1.30 -12.15
CA GLY A 235 -2.30 -0.06 -12.35
C GLY A 235 -1.08 -0.43 -11.49
N PRO A 236 -0.61 -1.67 -11.59
CA PRO A 236 0.72 -2.05 -11.12
C PRO A 236 1.81 -1.38 -11.97
N LEU A 237 3.00 -1.23 -11.39
CA LEU A 237 4.17 -0.65 -12.02
C LEU A 237 5.34 -1.63 -11.86
N ALA A 238 6.26 -1.63 -12.82
CA ALA A 238 7.47 -2.45 -12.75
C ALA A 238 8.67 -1.69 -13.28
N ALA A 239 9.84 -2.00 -12.73
CA ALA A 239 11.11 -1.47 -13.21
C ALA A 239 12.09 -2.61 -13.48
N LYS A 240 12.72 -2.58 -14.66
CA LYS A 240 13.84 -3.46 -14.97
C LYS A 240 15.15 -2.67 -14.83
N LEU A 241 16.03 -3.14 -13.97
CA LEU A 241 17.33 -2.53 -13.71
C LEU A 241 18.46 -3.52 -14.01
N PHE A 242 19.58 -3.01 -14.52
CA PHE A 242 20.84 -3.74 -14.60
C PHE A 242 21.75 -3.19 -13.50
N VAL A 243 22.00 -3.99 -12.46
CA VAL A 243 22.65 -3.54 -11.21
C VAL A 243 23.87 -4.39 -10.93
N SER A 244 24.99 -3.74 -10.63
CA SER A 244 26.17 -4.34 -10.00
C SER A 244 26.35 -3.75 -8.60
N SER A 245 26.81 -4.55 -7.65
CA SER A 245 27.16 -4.11 -6.28
C SER A 245 28.65 -4.33 -6.00
N SER A 246 29.23 -3.58 -5.07
CA SER A 246 30.55 -3.88 -4.50
C SER A 246 30.51 -5.00 -3.47
N THR A 247 29.32 -5.38 -3.00
CA THR A 247 29.08 -6.42 -1.99
C THR A 247 28.36 -7.64 -2.60
N ARG A 248 28.08 -8.64 -1.76
CA ARG A 248 27.48 -9.91 -2.18
C ARG A 248 25.95 -9.87 -2.30
N ASP A 249 25.33 -8.75 -1.95
CA ASP A 249 23.91 -8.50 -2.12
C ASP A 249 23.66 -7.00 -2.31
N ALA A 250 22.41 -6.62 -2.54
CA ALA A 250 21.97 -5.23 -2.51
C ALA A 250 20.46 -5.18 -2.30
N ASP A 251 19.99 -4.31 -1.42
CA ASP A 251 18.56 -4.02 -1.30
C ASP A 251 18.23 -2.77 -2.11
N LEU A 252 17.25 -2.89 -3.02
CA LEU A 252 16.82 -1.82 -3.91
C LEU A 252 15.45 -1.32 -3.48
N PHE A 253 15.35 -0.01 -3.29
CA PHE A 253 14.16 0.71 -2.87
C PHE A 253 13.76 1.65 -4.00
N LEU A 254 12.64 1.35 -4.66
CA LEU A 254 12.11 2.14 -5.75
C LEU A 254 10.95 2.99 -5.29
N VAL A 255 10.96 4.26 -5.67
CA VAL A 255 9.90 5.21 -5.35
C VAL A 255 9.43 5.86 -6.64
N PHE A 256 8.20 5.57 -7.05
CA PHE A 256 7.54 6.32 -8.10
C PHE A 256 6.95 7.60 -7.51
N ARG A 257 7.30 8.74 -8.10
CA ARG A 257 7.02 10.07 -7.57
C ARG A 257 6.45 10.95 -8.67
N VAL A 258 5.73 11.97 -8.26
CA VAL A 258 5.20 13.02 -9.14
C VAL A 258 5.61 14.36 -8.56
N PHE A 259 6.09 15.25 -9.43
CA PHE A 259 6.52 16.59 -9.07
C PHE A 259 5.65 17.64 -9.77
N THR A 260 5.31 18.67 -9.02
CA THR A 260 4.73 19.92 -9.52
C THR A 260 5.72 20.65 -10.46
N PRO A 261 5.27 21.62 -11.27
CA PRO A 261 6.14 22.41 -12.14
C PRO A 261 7.28 23.12 -11.40
N ASP A 262 7.07 23.48 -10.14
CA ASP A 262 8.07 24.08 -9.25
C ASP A 262 8.86 23.04 -8.42
N LEU A 263 8.87 21.78 -8.86
CA LEU A 263 9.64 20.66 -8.29
C LEU A 263 9.33 20.34 -6.82
N ARG A 264 8.15 20.71 -6.32
CA ARG A 264 7.63 20.14 -5.07
C ARG A 264 7.02 18.78 -5.31
N GLU A 265 7.39 17.81 -4.48
CA GLU A 265 6.84 16.46 -4.54
C GLU A 265 5.36 16.46 -4.16
N VAL A 266 4.57 15.71 -4.93
CA VAL A 266 3.20 15.36 -4.61
C VAL A 266 3.21 14.10 -3.74
N VAL A 267 2.83 14.26 -2.49
CA VAL A 267 2.54 13.17 -1.54
C VAL A 267 1.07 13.23 -1.13
N PHE A 268 0.57 12.18 -0.49
CA PHE A 268 -0.83 12.12 -0.05
C PHE A 268 -0.99 11.48 1.33
N GLN A 269 -2.14 11.74 1.94
CA GLN A 269 -2.59 11.02 3.12
C GLN A 269 -2.78 9.54 2.79
N GLY A 270 -1.84 8.71 3.23
CA GLY A 270 -1.93 7.27 3.10
C GLY A 270 -2.62 6.61 4.28
N ALA A 271 -2.51 5.29 4.33
CA ALA A 271 -3.18 4.45 5.31
C ALA A 271 -2.81 4.81 6.76
N ILE A 272 -1.55 5.21 6.95
CA ILE A 272 -0.99 5.61 8.25
C ILE A 272 -0.22 6.94 8.09
N ASP A 273 0.56 7.04 7.03
CA ASP A 273 1.51 8.14 6.84
C ASP A 273 0.91 9.30 6.02
N PRO A 274 0.96 10.55 6.52
CA PRO A 274 0.46 11.72 5.81
C PRO A 274 1.30 12.13 4.58
N HIS A 275 2.50 11.57 4.41
CA HIS A 275 3.45 11.93 3.35
C HIS A 275 3.75 10.73 2.44
N THR A 276 2.75 9.90 2.16
CA THR A 276 2.95 8.69 1.36
C THR A 276 3.28 9.04 -0.10
N PRO A 277 4.35 8.49 -0.69
CA PRO A 277 4.69 8.68 -2.10
C PRO A 277 3.75 7.87 -3.02
N ILE A 278 3.73 8.22 -4.32
CA ILE A 278 2.74 7.68 -5.27
C ILE A 278 2.75 6.15 -5.35
N ALA A 279 3.93 5.53 -5.42
CA ALA A 279 4.08 4.07 -5.28
C ALA A 279 5.50 3.72 -4.81
N GLN A 280 5.63 2.54 -4.19
CA GLN A 280 6.91 2.00 -3.73
C GLN A 280 7.06 0.53 -4.12
N GLY A 281 8.31 0.11 -4.27
CA GLY A 281 8.70 -1.25 -4.57
C GLY A 281 10.06 -1.58 -3.96
N TRP A 282 10.26 -2.85 -3.65
CA TRP A 282 11.46 -3.32 -2.95
C TRP A 282 11.92 -4.64 -3.54
N LEU A 283 13.24 -4.83 -3.61
CA LEU A 283 13.84 -6.12 -3.93
C LEU A 283 15.22 -6.24 -3.30
N ARG A 284 15.45 -7.30 -2.54
CA ARG A 284 16.81 -7.81 -2.25
C ARG A 284 17.32 -8.55 -3.46
N ALA A 285 18.45 -8.13 -4.02
CA ALA A 285 18.95 -8.59 -5.31
C ALA A 285 19.22 -10.10 -5.35
N SER A 286 19.62 -10.71 -4.22
CA SER A 286 19.75 -12.18 -4.12
C SER A 286 18.44 -12.94 -4.28
N HIS A 287 17.28 -12.31 -4.04
CA HIS A 287 15.96 -12.92 -4.22
C HIS A 287 15.37 -12.73 -5.62
N ARG A 288 16.17 -12.26 -6.60
CA ARG A 288 15.71 -11.92 -7.98
C ARG A 288 15.16 -13.08 -8.82
N LYS A 289 15.04 -14.31 -8.30
CA LYS A 289 14.44 -15.41 -9.07
C LYS A 289 12.95 -15.14 -9.27
N LEU A 290 12.55 -15.00 -10.52
CA LEU A 290 11.15 -14.87 -10.91
C LEU A 290 10.44 -16.23 -10.90
N ASP A 291 9.18 -16.19 -10.50
CA ASP A 291 8.18 -17.22 -10.78
C ASP A 291 7.69 -17.00 -12.21
N ALA A 292 7.93 -17.97 -13.10
CA ALA A 292 7.63 -17.85 -14.52
C ALA A 292 6.12 -17.89 -14.84
N GLU A 293 5.30 -18.50 -13.97
CA GLU A 293 3.85 -18.61 -14.19
C GLU A 293 3.12 -17.36 -13.70
N LEU A 294 3.60 -16.76 -12.62
CA LEU A 294 2.98 -15.59 -12.00
C LEU A 294 3.53 -14.27 -12.54
N SER A 295 4.76 -14.24 -13.06
CA SER A 295 5.36 -13.00 -13.54
C SER A 295 4.68 -12.48 -14.81
N THR A 296 4.47 -11.18 -14.85
CA THR A 296 4.04 -10.45 -16.05
C THR A 296 4.94 -9.23 -16.24
N PRO A 297 5.00 -8.62 -17.44
CA PRO A 297 5.86 -7.45 -17.69
C PRO A 297 5.61 -6.25 -16.76
N TYR A 298 4.42 -6.13 -16.19
CA TYR A 298 4.01 -5.04 -15.31
C TYR A 298 3.87 -5.47 -13.83
N ARG A 299 4.04 -6.75 -13.53
CA ARG A 299 4.00 -7.32 -12.17
C ARG A 299 4.98 -8.50 -12.11
N PRO A 300 6.29 -8.25 -11.93
CA PRO A 300 7.24 -9.33 -11.68
C PRO A 300 6.88 -9.99 -10.34
N TYR A 301 6.98 -11.31 -10.29
CA TYR A 301 6.66 -12.09 -9.11
C TYR A 301 7.88 -12.94 -8.77
N HIS A 302 8.42 -12.80 -7.57
CA HIS A 302 9.61 -13.52 -7.14
C HIS A 302 9.22 -14.78 -6.37
N SER A 303 9.92 -15.89 -6.64
CA SER A 303 9.67 -17.15 -5.95
C SER A 303 10.16 -17.12 -4.50
N HIS A 304 11.18 -16.30 -4.21
CA HIS A 304 11.87 -16.23 -2.93
C HIS A 304 12.28 -17.61 -2.36
N ASP A 305 12.49 -18.61 -3.21
CA ASP A 305 12.76 -20.01 -2.82
C ASP A 305 14.25 -20.37 -2.85
N GLU A 306 15.10 -19.49 -3.36
CA GLU A 306 16.55 -19.63 -3.38
C GLU A 306 17.24 -18.26 -3.34
N LEU A 307 18.46 -18.23 -2.82
CA LEU A 307 19.34 -17.06 -2.87
C LEU A 307 20.29 -17.17 -4.06
N LYS A 308 20.42 -16.08 -4.82
CA LYS A 308 21.42 -15.90 -5.88
C LYS A 308 22.38 -14.76 -5.50
N PRO A 309 23.44 -14.99 -4.70
CA PRO A 309 24.36 -13.94 -4.32
C PRO A 309 24.91 -13.16 -5.52
N LEU A 310 25.16 -11.87 -5.34
CA LEU A 310 25.87 -11.05 -6.31
C LEU A 310 27.36 -11.36 -6.29
N LYS A 311 27.99 -11.20 -7.45
CA LYS A 311 29.44 -11.11 -7.58
C LYS A 311 29.80 -9.64 -7.72
N ALA A 312 30.83 -9.22 -6.99
CA ALA A 312 31.23 -7.81 -6.96
C ALA A 312 31.53 -7.30 -8.38
N GLY A 313 30.91 -6.19 -8.77
CA GLY A 313 31.09 -5.55 -10.07
C GLY A 313 30.41 -6.26 -11.26
N GLU A 314 29.80 -7.44 -11.09
CA GLU A 314 29.09 -8.13 -12.17
C GLU A 314 27.63 -7.65 -12.24
N PRO A 315 27.18 -7.03 -13.34
CA PRO A 315 25.80 -6.59 -13.47
C PRO A 315 24.84 -7.77 -13.56
N VAL A 316 23.72 -7.70 -12.82
CA VAL A 316 22.60 -8.62 -12.92
C VAL A 316 21.33 -7.88 -13.30
N GLU A 317 20.41 -8.58 -13.95
CA GLU A 317 19.07 -8.07 -14.23
C GLU A 317 18.17 -8.23 -13.00
N LEU A 318 17.48 -7.15 -12.62
CA LEU A 318 16.50 -7.10 -11.54
C LEU A 318 15.17 -6.57 -12.08
N ASP A 319 14.10 -7.35 -11.93
CA ASP A 319 12.73 -6.89 -12.17
C ASP A 319 12.06 -6.57 -10.84
N ILE A 320 11.73 -5.31 -10.59
CA ILE A 320 11.23 -4.84 -9.30
C ILE A 320 9.77 -4.44 -9.45
N GLU A 321 8.90 -5.06 -8.65
CA GLU A 321 7.49 -4.73 -8.54
C GLU A 321 7.35 -3.43 -7.73
N LEU A 322 6.72 -2.41 -8.31
CA LEU A 322 6.18 -1.29 -7.55
C LEU A 322 4.68 -1.52 -7.38
N TRP A 323 4.22 -1.41 -6.13
CA TRP A 323 2.86 -1.80 -5.79
C TRP A 323 1.81 -0.94 -6.52
N PRO A 324 0.62 -1.50 -6.80
CA PRO A 324 -0.47 -0.80 -7.49
C PRO A 324 -0.74 0.62 -7.03
N THR A 325 -0.96 1.51 -7.99
CA THR A 325 -1.27 2.92 -7.74
C THR A 325 -2.35 3.43 -8.67
N SER A 326 -2.90 4.61 -8.34
CA SER A 326 -3.83 5.35 -9.17
C SER A 326 -3.62 6.84 -8.96
N ILE A 327 -3.25 7.60 -9.99
CA ILE A 327 -3.09 9.07 -9.92
C ILE A 327 -3.40 9.72 -11.27
N VAL A 328 -4.16 10.81 -11.25
CA VAL A 328 -4.29 11.73 -12.38
C VAL A 328 -3.24 12.82 -12.25
N VAL A 329 -2.28 12.82 -13.18
CA VAL A 329 -1.16 13.76 -13.25
C VAL A 329 -1.54 14.92 -14.17
N PRO A 330 -1.57 16.18 -13.69
CA PRO A 330 -1.88 17.34 -14.53
C PRO A 330 -0.78 17.64 -15.55
N ALA A 331 -1.14 18.31 -16.65
CA ALA A 331 -0.17 18.84 -17.59
C ALA A 331 0.86 19.75 -16.89
N GLY A 332 2.12 19.68 -17.30
CA GLY A 332 3.23 20.44 -16.71
C GLY A 332 3.89 19.78 -15.49
N TYR A 333 3.30 18.72 -14.93
CA TYR A 333 3.91 17.94 -13.85
C TYR A 333 4.92 16.95 -14.42
N ARG A 334 5.87 16.50 -13.59
CA ARG A 334 6.91 15.56 -13.98
C ARG A 334 6.74 14.23 -13.25
N LEU A 335 7.00 13.13 -13.96
CA LEU A 335 7.11 11.80 -13.36
C LEU A 335 8.56 11.59 -12.91
N ALA A 336 8.74 10.85 -11.83
CA ALA A 336 10.07 10.48 -11.38
C ALA A 336 10.13 9.05 -10.84
N LEU A 337 11.30 8.44 -11.01
CA LEU A 337 11.66 7.18 -10.37
C LEU A 337 12.92 7.40 -9.55
N SER A 338 12.81 7.24 -8.24
CA SER A 338 13.99 7.20 -7.35
C SER A 338 14.47 5.76 -7.19
N VAL A 339 15.78 5.54 -7.30
CA VAL A 339 16.48 4.27 -7.05
C VAL A 339 17.39 4.47 -5.85
N ARG A 340 17.13 3.75 -4.75
CA ARG A 340 17.82 3.94 -3.45
C ARG A 340 18.25 2.58 -2.88
N GLY A 341 19.15 2.61 -1.89
CA GLY A 341 19.50 1.43 -1.09
C GLY A 341 18.93 1.46 0.33
N LYS A 342 18.01 2.38 0.63
CA LYS A 342 17.29 2.48 1.90
C LYS A 342 15.90 3.09 1.71
N ASP A 343 15.04 2.92 2.72
CA ASP A 343 13.68 3.43 2.75
C ASP A 343 13.59 4.91 2.36
N TYR A 344 12.44 5.24 1.77
CA TYR A 344 12.09 6.60 1.41
C TYR A 344 11.93 7.47 2.67
N GLU A 345 12.37 8.73 2.56
CA GLU A 345 12.12 9.74 3.56
C GLU A 345 11.67 11.02 2.87
N TRP A 346 10.47 11.47 3.20
CA TRP A 346 9.95 12.78 2.84
C TRP A 346 10.72 13.85 3.61
N GLN A 347 11.29 14.81 2.87
CA GLN A 347 12.37 15.68 3.35
C GLN A 347 11.96 16.67 4.45
N LYS A 348 10.67 16.92 4.63
CA LYS A 348 10.19 17.88 5.62
C LYS A 348 9.78 17.14 6.89
N SER A 349 10.31 17.56 8.04
CA SER A 349 9.78 17.12 9.32
C SER A 349 8.39 17.75 9.52
N SER A 350 7.44 16.92 9.89
CA SER A 350 6.08 17.33 10.27
C SER A 350 5.84 17.20 11.77
N GLY A 351 6.74 16.49 12.48
CA GLY A 351 6.52 16.06 13.85
C GLY A 351 5.41 15.01 13.99
N ALA A 352 4.83 14.54 12.88
CA ALA A 352 3.73 13.58 12.89
C ALA A 352 4.21 12.24 13.47
N ARG A 353 3.61 11.86 14.59
CA ARG A 353 3.80 10.59 15.28
C ARG A 353 2.45 10.07 15.74
N LEU A 354 2.26 8.77 15.70
CA LEU A 354 1.18 8.12 16.44
C LEU A 354 1.74 7.62 17.76
N SER A 355 0.93 7.68 18.83
CA SER A 355 1.36 7.39 20.20
C SER A 355 2.04 6.02 20.37
N ASN A 356 1.72 5.08 19.49
CA ASN A 356 2.19 3.70 19.53
C ASN A 356 3.34 3.42 18.54
N PHE A 357 3.79 4.42 17.79
CA PHE A 357 4.90 4.27 16.83
C PHE A 357 6.13 5.04 17.30
N LYS A 358 7.28 4.37 17.20
CA LYS A 358 8.59 4.86 17.62
C LYS A 358 9.10 6.01 16.73
N ASN A 359 8.78 5.94 15.44
CA ASN A 359 9.39 6.78 14.41
C ASN A 359 8.44 7.89 13.93
N GLU A 360 9.00 8.98 13.43
CA GLU A 360 8.25 10.01 12.71
C GLU A 360 7.76 9.45 11.36
N LEU A 361 6.56 9.85 10.97
CA LEU A 361 5.92 9.43 9.73
C LEU A 361 6.44 10.29 8.55
N ARG A 362 7.35 9.71 7.77
CA ARG A 362 8.07 10.34 6.64
C ARG A 362 7.84 9.64 5.30
N GLY A 363 6.76 8.89 5.14
CA GLY A 363 6.31 8.31 3.87
C GLY A 363 6.28 6.78 3.81
N CYS A 364 6.96 6.09 4.74
CA CYS A 364 6.94 4.62 4.86
C CYS A 364 6.10 4.11 6.04
N GLY A 365 5.44 5.00 6.79
CA GLY A 365 4.79 4.61 8.03
C GLY A 365 5.79 3.98 9.03
N PRO A 366 5.37 2.98 9.82
CA PRO A 366 6.27 2.24 10.71
C PRO A 366 7.05 1.12 9.99
N PHE A 367 6.90 0.93 8.68
CA PHE A 367 7.41 -0.22 7.93
C PHE A 367 8.80 0.06 7.35
N LEU A 368 9.77 0.30 8.23
CA LEU A 368 11.16 0.51 7.84
C LEU A 368 11.89 -0.83 7.72
N HIS A 369 12.82 -0.89 6.78
CA HIS A 369 13.71 -2.02 6.57
C HIS A 369 15.07 -1.64 7.17
N ASP A 370 15.18 -1.56 8.50
CA ASP A 370 16.39 -1.08 9.19
C ASP A 370 16.88 -2.01 10.32
N ASP A 371 16.35 -3.24 10.41
CA ASP A 371 16.85 -4.23 11.38
C ASP A 371 18.29 -4.65 11.03
N PRO A 372 19.29 -4.36 11.88
CA PRO A 372 20.69 -4.65 11.59
C PRO A 372 21.01 -6.15 11.55
N ARG A 373 20.11 -7.01 12.06
CA ARG A 373 20.26 -8.47 11.98
C ARG A 373 19.95 -9.00 10.57
N ASP A 374 19.01 -8.36 9.88
CA ASP A 374 18.65 -8.69 8.49
C ASP A 374 19.43 -7.84 7.47
N ARG A 375 19.71 -6.57 7.80
CA ARG A 375 20.44 -5.61 6.96
C ARG A 375 21.73 -5.13 7.65
N PRO A 376 22.73 -6.00 7.82
CA PRO A 376 23.99 -5.60 8.42
C PRO A 376 24.74 -4.61 7.51
N ALA A 377 25.33 -3.56 8.08
CA ALA A 377 26.00 -2.49 7.34
C ALA A 377 27.19 -2.95 6.46
N ALA A 378 27.67 -4.18 6.63
CA ALA A 378 28.77 -4.76 5.88
C ALA A 378 28.34 -5.42 4.55
N VAL A 379 27.04 -5.61 4.32
CA VAL A 379 26.47 -6.31 3.15
C VAL A 379 25.77 -5.35 2.21
#